data_AF-A0AAD6ZSP3-F1
#
_entry.id   AF-A0AAD6ZSP3-F1
#
_cell.length_a   1.000
_cell.length_b   1.000
_cell.length_c   1.000
_cell.angle_alpha   90.00
_cell.angle_beta   90.00
_cell.angle_gamma   90.00
#
_symmetry.space_group_name_H-M   'P 1'
#
loop_
_entity.id
_entity.type
_entity.pdbx_description
1 polymer ?
#
loop_
_entity_poly.entity_id
_entity_poly.type
_entity_poly.pdbx_seq_one_letter_code
_entity_poly.pdbx_strand_id
1 'polypeptide(L)'
;MIAGVAFIHSHGVVHGDLYPANFGLAAPELNRFLWYLCTSRIWDSDAFPPYFCSCSDLGELLVRCVPEFVRRPLSVRVLDLANAFPVDESLPPNASTPIPYAVPEIDFSWNVLNTKDVVSEQRSDIWSLTLFIYNLVCSSNLFAMFDRPHGDILYKMMCYCGEVPDA
;
A
#
# COMPACT_ATOMS: atom_id res chain seq x y z
N MET A 1 8.84 4.44 6.91
CA MET A 1 7.48 4.75 6.44
C MET A 1 7.05 6.13 6.92
N ILE A 2 6.79 6.31 8.22
CA ILE A 2 6.38 7.61 8.81
C ILE A 2 7.29 8.77 8.37
N ALA A 3 8.62 8.63 8.51
CA ALA A 3 9.55 9.68 8.09
C ALA A 3 9.48 10.02 6.58
N GLY A 4 9.15 9.05 5.72
CA GLY A 4 9.01 9.29 4.28
C GLY A 4 7.72 10.03 3.95
N VAL A 5 6.60 9.66 4.59
CA VAL A 5 5.32 10.36 4.45
C VAL A 5 5.43 11.78 5.01
N ALA A 6 6.03 11.95 6.19
CA ALA A 6 6.28 13.26 6.77
C ALA A 6 7.14 14.16 5.87
N PHE A 7 8.13 13.59 5.16
CA PHE A 7 8.91 14.33 4.18
C PHE A 7 8.06 14.78 2.98
N ILE A 8 7.18 13.94 2.45
CA ILE A 8 6.26 14.32 1.37
C ILE A 8 5.34 15.45 1.84
N HIS A 9 4.77 15.30 3.05
CA HIS A 9 3.90 16.30 3.66
C HIS A 9 4.62 17.63 3.93
N SER A 10 5.89 17.62 4.33
CA SER A 10 6.66 18.85 4.54
C SER A 10 6.89 19.66 3.26
N HIS A 11 6.62 19.08 2.09
CA HIS A 11 6.70 19.74 0.78
C HIS A 11 5.32 20.09 0.23
N GLY A 12 4.26 20.05 1.06
CA GLY A 12 2.91 20.40 0.64
C GLY A 12 2.29 19.41 -0.33
N VAL A 13 2.71 18.15 -0.29
CA VAL A 13 2.19 17.07 -1.14
C VAL A 13 1.40 16.09 -0.28
N VAL A 14 0.28 15.59 -0.82
CA VAL A 14 -0.48 14.44 -0.35
C VAL A 14 -0.17 13.29 -1.31
N HIS A 15 0.12 12.10 -0.78
CA HIS A 15 0.36 10.93 -1.60
C HIS A 15 -0.93 10.39 -2.22
N GLY A 16 -2.03 10.38 -1.44
CA GLY A 16 -3.37 10.08 -1.93
C GLY A 16 -3.65 8.61 -2.22
N ASP A 17 -2.69 7.72 -1.97
CA ASP A 17 -2.79 6.30 -2.33
C ASP A 17 -1.85 5.41 -1.50
N LEU A 18 -1.83 5.59 -0.17
CA LEU A 18 -0.95 4.80 0.68
C LEU A 18 -1.57 3.43 1.02
N TYR A 19 -0.97 2.37 0.50
CA TYR A 19 -1.31 0.98 0.83
C TYR A 19 -0.07 0.08 0.59
N PRO A 20 -0.07 -1.20 1.01
CA PRO A 20 1.14 -2.02 1.03
C PRO A 20 1.95 -2.07 -0.26
N ALA A 21 1.31 -2.06 -1.44
CA ALA A 21 2.04 -2.14 -2.72
C ALA A 21 2.84 -0.87 -3.05
N ASN A 22 2.47 0.26 -2.44
CA ASN A 22 3.17 1.55 -2.61
C ASN A 22 4.31 1.72 -1.59
N PHE A 23 4.68 0.66 -0.88
CA PHE A 23 5.88 0.63 -0.04
C PHE A 23 6.85 -0.46 -0.52
N GLY A 24 8.04 -0.03 -0.93
CA GLY A 24 9.10 -0.93 -1.37
C GLY A 24 10.14 -1.20 -0.30
N LEU A 25 10.71 -2.40 -0.30
CA LEU A 25 11.94 -2.70 0.44
C LEU A 25 13.15 -2.47 -0.45
N ALA A 26 14.08 -1.63 -0.01
CA ALA A 26 15.37 -1.50 -0.67
C ALA A 26 16.21 -2.75 -0.40
N ALA A 27 16.47 -3.51 -1.47
CA ALA A 27 17.29 -4.71 -1.45
C ALA A 27 18.45 -4.56 -2.45
N PRO A 28 19.53 -3.82 -2.11
CA PRO A 28 20.68 -3.64 -3.00
C PRO A 28 21.35 -4.97 -3.40
N GLU A 29 21.19 -6.02 -2.61
CA GLU A 29 21.67 -7.38 -2.87
C GLU A 29 20.88 -8.10 -3.97
N LEU A 30 19.69 -7.60 -4.32
CA LEU A 30 18.85 -8.21 -5.37
C LEU A 30 19.59 -8.29 -6.72
N ASN A 31 20.50 -7.35 -6.99
CA ASN A 31 21.36 -7.39 -8.17
C ASN A 31 22.26 -8.64 -8.24
N ARG A 32 22.70 -9.17 -7.08
CA ARG A 32 23.47 -10.42 -7.01
C ARG A 32 22.57 -11.64 -7.26
N PHE A 33 21.28 -11.49 -7.00
CA PHE A 33 20.27 -12.55 -7.08
C PHE A 33 19.69 -12.75 -8.46
N LEU A 34 19.46 -11.66 -9.21
CA LEU A 34 19.00 -11.73 -10.60
C LEU A 34 19.94 -12.59 -11.44
N TRP A 35 21.25 -12.50 -11.19
CA TRP A 35 22.23 -13.39 -11.80
C TRP A 35 22.00 -14.87 -11.47
N TYR A 36 21.69 -15.19 -10.21
CA TYR A 36 21.43 -16.57 -9.78
C TYR A 36 20.14 -17.12 -10.42
N LEU A 37 19.06 -16.34 -10.44
CA LEU A 37 17.79 -16.71 -11.07
C LEU A 37 17.92 -16.93 -12.57
N CYS A 38 18.75 -16.14 -13.27
CA CYS A 38 19.01 -16.32 -14.70
C CYS A 38 19.93 -17.50 -15.03
N THR A 39 20.75 -17.97 -14.07
CA THR A 39 21.76 -19.03 -14.30
C THR A 39 21.33 -20.40 -13.78
N SER A 40 20.42 -20.48 -12.81
CA SER A 40 19.84 -21.73 -12.33
C SER A 40 18.76 -22.25 -13.28
N ARG A 41 19.17 -22.83 -14.42
CA ARG A 41 18.32 -23.65 -15.30
C ARG A 41 17.90 -24.93 -14.56
N ILE A 42 16.81 -24.88 -13.79
CA ILE A 42 16.26 -26.06 -13.09
C ILE A 42 15.17 -26.77 -13.93
N TRP A 43 14.87 -26.28 -15.14
CA TRP A 43 13.66 -26.68 -15.87
C TRP A 43 14.01 -27.44 -17.14
N ASP A 44 13.32 -28.57 -17.32
CA ASP A 44 13.35 -29.38 -18.54
C ASP A 44 12.91 -28.50 -19.74
N SER A 45 13.75 -28.43 -20.76
CA SER A 45 13.71 -27.40 -21.81
C SER A 45 12.52 -27.48 -22.75
N ASP A 46 11.73 -28.56 -22.66
CA ASP A 46 10.83 -28.96 -23.73
C ASP A 46 9.36 -28.66 -23.44
N ALA A 47 9.00 -28.14 -22.26
CA ALA A 47 7.60 -27.98 -21.85
C ALA A 47 7.06 -26.53 -21.78
N PHE A 48 7.90 -25.50 -21.70
CA PHE A 48 7.45 -24.10 -21.57
C PHE A 48 8.42 -23.10 -22.23
N PRO A 49 7.97 -21.89 -22.61
CA PRO A 49 8.87 -20.85 -23.06
C PRO A 49 9.95 -20.58 -22.00
N PRO A 50 11.23 -20.38 -22.37
CA PRO A 50 12.37 -20.29 -21.43
C PRO A 50 12.33 -19.08 -20.48
N TYR A 51 11.29 -18.24 -20.56
CA TYR A 51 11.03 -17.13 -19.65
C TYR A 51 9.98 -17.43 -18.57
N PHE A 52 9.32 -18.60 -18.62
CA PHE A 52 8.40 -19.01 -17.55
C PHE A 52 9.21 -19.55 -16.36
N CYS A 53 9.17 -18.82 -15.25
CA CYS A 53 9.64 -19.29 -13.95
C CYS A 53 8.41 -19.60 -13.07
N SER A 54 8.53 -20.57 -12.17
CA SER A 54 7.53 -20.74 -11.11
C SER A 54 7.48 -19.46 -10.28
N CYS A 55 6.27 -18.99 -9.96
CA CYS A 55 6.07 -17.98 -8.94
C CYS A 55 6.86 -18.39 -7.70
N SER A 56 7.87 -17.59 -7.36
CA SER A 56 8.72 -17.80 -6.20
C SER A 56 8.52 -16.61 -5.28
N ASP A 57 8.36 -16.86 -3.99
CA ASP A 57 8.33 -15.79 -3.01
C ASP A 57 9.72 -15.15 -2.94
N LEU A 58 9.84 -13.94 -3.48
CA LEU A 58 11.10 -13.22 -3.50
C LEU A 58 11.60 -12.91 -2.08
N GLY A 59 10.68 -12.70 -1.13
CA GLY A 59 11.00 -12.50 0.27
C GLY A 59 11.64 -13.76 0.86
N GLU A 60 11.00 -14.91 0.70
CA GLU A 60 11.56 -16.20 1.15
C GLU A 60 12.94 -16.46 0.54
N LEU A 61 13.08 -16.23 -0.77
CA LEU A 61 14.35 -16.36 -1.47
C LEU A 61 15.43 -15.44 -0.90
N LEU A 62 15.12 -14.15 -0.68
CA LEU A 62 16.04 -13.18 -0.11
C LEU A 62 16.48 -13.59 1.30
N VAL A 63 15.56 -14.05 2.15
CA VAL A 63 15.88 -14.58 3.48
C VAL A 63 16.81 -15.79 3.39
N ARG A 64 16.53 -16.69 2.45
CA ARG A 64 17.27 -17.95 2.31
C ARG A 64 18.69 -17.74 1.81
N CYS A 65 18.91 -16.94 0.76
CA CYS A 65 20.26 -16.80 0.20
C CYS A 65 20.99 -15.50 0.59
N VAL A 66 20.34 -14.58 1.31
CA VAL A 66 21.02 -13.45 1.98
C VAL A 66 20.63 -13.40 3.46
N PRO A 67 21.17 -14.27 4.33
CA PRO A 67 20.84 -14.26 5.76
C PRO A 67 21.10 -12.92 6.46
N GLU A 68 22.05 -12.13 5.95
CA GLU A 68 22.32 -10.77 6.45
C GLU A 68 21.22 -9.76 6.14
N PHE A 69 20.38 -10.03 5.13
CA PHE A 69 19.27 -9.15 4.74
C PHE A 69 18.27 -8.95 5.88
N VAL A 70 18.01 -10.00 6.66
CA VAL A 70 17.09 -9.95 7.81
C VAL A 70 17.75 -9.44 9.09
N ARG A 71 19.08 -9.36 9.14
CA ARG A 71 19.83 -8.94 10.34
C ARG A 71 20.03 -7.44 10.43
N ARG A 72 19.91 -6.73 9.31
CA ARG A 72 20.04 -5.27 9.26
C ARG A 72 18.69 -4.58 9.40
N PRO A 73 18.67 -3.29 9.79
CA PRO A 73 17.47 -2.47 9.68
C PRO A 73 16.92 -2.46 8.25
N LEU A 74 15.64 -2.79 8.09
CA LEU A 74 14.97 -2.76 6.79
C LEU A 74 14.82 -1.32 6.30
N SER A 75 15.15 -1.09 5.04
CA SER A 75 15.04 0.22 4.41
C SER A 75 13.79 0.29 3.54
N VAL A 76 12.69 0.76 4.10
CA VAL A 76 11.42 0.97 3.37
C VAL A 76 11.46 2.29 2.60
N ARG A 77 10.87 2.32 1.40
CA ARG A 77 10.69 3.49 0.54
C ARG A 77 9.21 3.66 0.20
N VAL A 78 8.76 4.90 0.16
CA VAL A 78 7.46 5.26 -0.42
C VAL A 78 7.64 5.26 -1.93
N LEU A 79 6.75 4.57 -2.64
CA LEU A 79 6.77 4.39 -4.09
C LEU A 79 5.49 4.99 -4.69
N ASP A 80 5.41 4.98 -6.02
CA ASP A 80 4.21 5.33 -6.81
C ASP A 80 3.53 6.65 -6.41
N LEU A 81 4.12 7.75 -6.91
CA LEU A 81 3.56 9.10 -6.74
C LEU A 81 2.59 9.48 -7.88
N ALA A 82 2.08 8.53 -8.66
CA ALA A 82 1.19 8.84 -9.78
C ALA A 82 -0.14 9.46 -9.33
N ASN A 83 -0.57 9.12 -8.11
CA ASN A 83 -1.77 9.68 -7.46
C ASN A 83 -1.45 10.80 -6.47
N ALA A 84 -0.20 11.26 -6.38
CA ALA A 84 0.17 12.34 -5.48
C ALA A 84 -0.25 13.70 -6.03
N PHE A 85 -0.71 14.59 -5.15
CA PHE A 85 -1.20 15.92 -5.50
C PHE A 85 -0.88 16.96 -4.41
N PRO A 86 -0.82 18.26 -4.73
CA PRO A 86 -0.63 19.33 -3.73
C PRO A 86 -1.80 19.48 -2.75
N VAL A 87 -1.54 19.95 -1.53
CA VAL A 87 -2.54 20.05 -0.42
C VAL A 87 -3.77 20.90 -0.73
N ASP A 88 -3.68 21.82 -1.68
CA ASP A 88 -4.78 22.72 -2.05
C ASP A 88 -5.46 22.35 -3.39
N GLU A 89 -5.11 21.19 -3.96
CA GLU A 89 -5.70 20.69 -5.19
C GLU A 89 -6.76 19.61 -4.90
N SER A 90 -7.77 19.56 -5.76
CA SER A 90 -8.80 18.51 -5.69
C SER A 90 -8.18 17.14 -5.91
N LEU A 91 -8.77 16.11 -5.28
CA LEU A 91 -8.42 14.71 -5.49
C LEU A 91 -8.35 14.39 -7.00
N PRO A 92 -7.30 13.70 -7.47
CA PRO A 92 -7.25 13.19 -8.82
C PRO A 92 -8.49 12.34 -9.12
N PRO A 93 -9.12 12.49 -10.31
CA PRO A 93 -10.38 11.79 -10.62
C PRO A 93 -10.26 10.26 -10.68
N ASN A 94 -9.02 9.76 -10.76
CA ASN A 94 -8.66 8.34 -10.80
C ASN A 94 -7.99 7.87 -9.50
N ALA A 95 -7.96 8.69 -8.44
CA ALA A 95 -7.48 8.26 -7.14
C ALA A 95 -8.32 7.03 -6.72
N SER A 96 -7.65 5.91 -6.44
CA SER A 96 -8.33 4.65 -6.15
C SER A 96 -7.55 3.88 -5.11
N THR A 97 -7.55 4.40 -3.88
CA THR A 97 -7.03 3.65 -2.74
C THR A 97 -7.86 2.38 -2.53
N PRO A 98 -7.22 1.20 -2.37
CA PRO A 98 -7.95 -0.02 -2.10
C PRO A 98 -8.82 0.12 -0.84
N ILE A 99 -10.02 -0.44 -0.90
CA ILE A 99 -11.08 -0.31 0.13
C ILE A 99 -10.58 -0.50 1.58
N PRO A 100 -9.72 -1.49 1.91
CA PRO A 100 -9.24 -1.66 3.29
C PRO A 100 -8.38 -0.52 3.84
N TYR A 101 -7.94 0.39 2.97
CA TYR A 101 -7.14 1.58 3.28
C TYR A 101 -7.87 2.88 2.91
N ALA A 102 -9.12 2.76 2.45
CA ALA A 102 -9.93 3.89 2.04
C ALA A 102 -10.19 4.83 3.22
N VAL A 103 -10.22 6.10 2.90
CA VAL A 103 -10.32 7.19 3.86
C VAL A 103 -11.80 7.56 4.02
N PRO A 104 -12.34 7.68 5.24
CA PRO A 104 -13.79 7.78 5.48
C PRO A 104 -14.43 8.99 4.79
N GLU A 105 -13.82 10.17 4.81
CA GLU A 105 -14.38 11.36 4.15
C GLU A 105 -14.48 11.21 2.62
N ILE A 106 -13.52 10.50 2.02
CA ILE A 106 -13.49 10.21 0.58
C ILE A 106 -14.56 9.16 0.26
N ASP A 107 -14.57 8.05 1.00
CA ASP A 107 -15.49 6.93 0.79
C ASP A 107 -16.96 7.34 1.03
N PHE A 108 -17.21 8.15 2.06
CA PHE A 108 -18.53 8.71 2.34
C PHE A 108 -19.01 9.61 1.20
N SER A 109 -18.17 10.50 0.72
CA SER A 109 -18.57 11.44 -0.33
C SER A 109 -18.82 10.73 -1.66
N TRP A 110 -17.97 9.77 -2.02
CA TRP A 110 -18.12 9.02 -3.27
C TRP A 110 -19.31 8.06 -3.24
N ASN A 111 -19.51 7.31 -2.15
CA ASN A 111 -20.49 6.23 -2.10
C ASN A 111 -21.83 6.61 -1.47
N VAL A 112 -21.86 7.62 -0.59
CA VAL A 112 -23.10 8.04 0.11
C VAL A 112 -23.64 9.32 -0.52
N LEU A 113 -22.80 10.35 -0.67
CA LEU A 113 -23.23 11.64 -1.22
C LEU A 113 -23.20 11.68 -2.75
N ASN A 114 -22.56 10.69 -3.40
CA ASN A 114 -22.36 10.64 -4.85
C ASN A 114 -21.72 11.93 -5.41
N THR A 115 -20.77 12.50 -4.67
CA THR A 115 -20.00 13.69 -5.08
C THR A 115 -18.51 13.36 -5.10
N LYS A 116 -17.79 13.88 -6.10
CA LYS A 116 -16.32 13.81 -6.17
C LYS A 116 -15.64 15.06 -5.62
N ASP A 117 -16.43 16.02 -5.13
CA ASP A 117 -15.95 17.26 -4.55
C ASP A 117 -15.51 17.03 -3.10
N VAL A 118 -14.39 16.32 -2.95
CA VAL A 118 -13.71 16.11 -1.66
C VAL A 118 -12.33 16.69 -1.73
N VAL A 119 -11.99 17.45 -0.70
CA VAL A 119 -10.62 17.82 -0.39
C VAL A 119 -10.04 16.68 0.45
N SER A 120 -9.09 15.95 -0.12
CA SER A 120 -8.24 15.05 0.65
C SER A 120 -7.03 15.83 1.13
N GLU A 121 -6.74 15.71 2.41
CA GLU A 121 -5.64 16.42 3.04
C GLU A 121 -4.52 15.43 3.37
N GLN A 122 -3.40 15.96 3.87
CA GLN A 122 -2.32 15.14 4.44
C GLN A 122 -2.81 14.16 5.51
N ARG A 123 -3.92 14.48 6.20
CA ARG A 123 -4.55 13.60 7.20
C ARG A 123 -5.08 12.30 6.60
N SER A 124 -5.50 12.32 5.35
CA SER A 124 -5.99 11.16 4.62
C SER A 124 -4.86 10.13 4.42
N ASP A 125 -3.64 10.58 4.12
CA ASP A 125 -2.45 9.71 4.11
C ASP A 125 -2.15 9.11 5.48
N ILE A 126 -2.32 9.87 6.57
CA ILE A 126 -2.09 9.38 7.93
C ILE A 126 -3.08 8.26 8.28
N TRP A 127 -4.34 8.41 7.87
CA TRP A 127 -5.35 7.35 8.01
C TRP A 127 -4.91 6.07 7.31
N SER A 128 -4.64 6.14 6.00
CA SER A 128 -4.26 4.95 5.23
C SER A 128 -2.93 4.33 5.71
N LEU A 129 -1.95 5.15 6.11
CA LEU A 129 -0.70 4.68 6.73
C LEU A 129 -0.96 3.94 8.05
N THR A 130 -1.89 4.44 8.86
CA THR A 130 -2.25 3.79 10.13
C THR A 130 -2.87 2.41 9.88
N LEU A 131 -3.77 2.32 8.89
CA LEU A 131 -4.36 1.05 8.46
C LEU A 131 -3.32 0.07 7.92
N PHE A 132 -2.30 0.58 7.21
CA PHE A 132 -1.16 -0.23 6.78
C PHE A 132 -0.31 -0.72 7.97
N ILE A 133 0.02 0.15 8.92
CA ILE A 133 0.77 -0.25 10.12
C ILE A 133 -0.02 -1.31 10.91
N TYR A 134 -1.34 -1.15 11.05
CA TYR A 134 -2.19 -2.17 11.65
C TYR A 134 -2.11 -3.49 10.90
N ASN A 135 -2.23 -3.47 9.56
CA ASN A 135 -2.11 -4.67 8.73
C ASN A 135 -0.77 -5.38 8.92
N LEU A 136 0.35 -4.65 8.98
CA LEU A 136 1.67 -5.21 9.22
C LEU A 136 1.77 -5.89 10.60
N VAL A 137 1.24 -5.26 11.64
CA VAL A 137 1.36 -5.76 13.02
C VAL A 137 0.40 -6.93 13.27
N CYS A 138 -0.83 -6.84 12.76
CA CYS A 138 -1.90 -7.79 13.04
C CYS A 138 -2.06 -8.85 11.93
N SER A 139 -1.26 -8.77 10.86
CA SER A 139 -1.37 -9.63 9.66
C SER A 139 -2.79 -9.72 9.10
N SER A 140 -3.58 -8.66 9.28
CA SER A 140 -4.98 -8.60 8.89
C SER A 140 -5.42 -7.15 8.69
N ASN A 141 -6.32 -6.92 7.74
CA ASN A 141 -6.89 -5.59 7.53
C ASN A 141 -7.85 -5.25 8.67
N LEU A 142 -7.72 -4.05 9.27
CA LEU A 142 -8.66 -3.57 10.29
C LEU A 142 -10.08 -3.53 9.74
N PHE A 143 -10.21 -3.03 8.50
CA PHE A 143 -11.48 -2.95 7.77
C PHE A 143 -11.45 -3.91 6.57
N ALA A 144 -11.58 -5.22 6.85
CA ALA A 144 -11.72 -6.22 5.78
C ALA A 144 -13.16 -6.22 5.21
N MET A 145 -13.28 -6.31 3.89
CA MET A 145 -14.55 -6.62 3.22
C MET A 145 -14.74 -8.14 3.22
N PHE A 146 -15.83 -8.61 3.81
CA PHE A 146 -16.32 -9.97 3.58
C PHE A 146 -17.58 -9.81 2.72
N ASP A 147 -17.48 -10.03 1.41
CA ASP A 147 -18.57 -10.17 0.42
C ASP A 147 -19.77 -9.20 0.51
N ARG A 148 -19.61 -8.00 1.06
CA ARG A 148 -20.72 -7.06 1.33
C ARG A 148 -20.45 -5.67 0.74
N PRO A 149 -21.52 -4.92 0.39
CA PRO A 149 -21.42 -3.63 -0.31
C PRO A 149 -20.70 -2.56 0.53
N HIS A 150 -20.16 -1.53 -0.14
CA HIS A 150 -19.38 -0.43 0.45
C HIS A 150 -19.99 0.21 1.71
N GLY A 151 -21.33 0.24 1.86
CA GLY A 151 -21.97 0.75 3.09
C GLY A 151 -21.52 0.06 4.39
N ASP A 152 -21.05 -1.18 4.31
CA ASP A 152 -20.57 -1.93 5.48
C ASP A 152 -19.22 -1.40 6.01
N ILE A 153 -18.39 -0.77 5.17
CA ILE A 153 -17.07 -0.30 5.63
C ILE A 153 -17.20 0.94 6.52
N LEU A 154 -18.04 1.90 6.14
CA LEU A 154 -18.31 3.11 6.94
C LEU A 154 -18.95 2.73 8.28
N TYR A 155 -19.86 1.75 8.27
CA TYR A 155 -20.43 1.20 9.51
C TYR A 155 -19.35 0.60 10.42
N LYS A 156 -18.43 -0.21 9.87
CA LYS A 156 -17.31 -0.73 10.64
C LYS A 156 -16.41 0.37 11.18
N MET A 157 -16.09 1.39 10.38
CA MET A 157 -15.30 2.54 10.82
C MET A 157 -15.98 3.20 12.03
N MET A 158 -17.30 3.42 11.99
CA MET A 158 -18.04 3.95 13.15
C MET A 158 -17.97 3.03 14.38
N CYS A 159 -18.09 1.70 14.20
CA CYS A 159 -17.99 0.77 15.33
C CYS A 159 -16.62 0.81 16.04
N TYR A 160 -15.53 1.07 15.31
CA TYR A 160 -14.18 1.11 15.87
C TYR A 160 -13.74 2.51 16.32
N CYS A 161 -14.17 3.55 15.61
CA CYS A 161 -13.70 4.93 15.81
C CYS A 161 -14.70 5.81 16.56
N GLY A 162 -15.94 5.34 16.77
CA GLY A 162 -17.02 6.10 17.39
C GLY A 162 -17.97 6.71 16.35
N GLU A 163 -18.97 7.44 16.85
CA GLU A 163 -19.98 8.09 16.02
C GLU A 163 -19.36 9.20 15.15
N VAL A 164 -19.97 9.44 13.99
CA VAL A 164 -19.62 10.59 13.14
C VAL A 164 -19.99 11.86 13.91
N PRO A 165 -19.05 12.81 14.11
CA PRO A 165 -19.35 14.06 14.79
C PRO A 165 -20.49 14.83 14.11
N ASP A 166 -21.30 15.54 14.90
CA ASP A 166 -22.27 16.50 14.36
C ASP A 166 -21.52 17.62 13.60
N ALA A 167 -22.10 18.04 12.47
CA ALA A 167 -21.55 19.06 11.58
C ALA A 167 -21.64 20.49 12.13
#